data_AF-A0AAW0VQI1-F1
#
_entry.id   AF-A0AAW0VQI1-F1
#
_cell.length_a   1.000
_cell.length_b   1.000
_cell.length_c   1.000
_cell.angle_alpha   90.00
_cell.angle_beta   90.00
_cell.angle_gamma   90.00
#
_symmetry.space_group_name_H-M   'P 1'
#
loop_
_entity.id
_entity.type
_entity.pdbx_description
1 polymer ?
#
loop_
_entity_poly.entity_id
_entity_poly.type
_entity_poly.pdbx_seq_one_letter_code
_entity_poly.pdbx_strand_id
1 'polypeptide(L)'
;QSEHIQDIKTSVLYINGKPSLVTLDYLMDVKTASRDETDSDFSKKGRVEGPTRSNFRLSYFPHRVSRFSELLQDAFGEKAKQCVYGDFRPIGEVKNPGFFIHVVEKPI
;
A
#
# COMPACT_ATOMS: atom_id res chain seq x y z
N GLN A 1 12.43 -9.52 3.38
CA GLN A 1 11.81 -8.66 4.42
C GLN A 1 12.94 -7.89 5.09
N SER A 2 12.75 -6.60 5.43
CA SER A 2 13.82 -5.81 6.06
C SER A 2 14.15 -6.38 7.45
N GLU A 3 15.44 -6.49 7.77
CA GLU A 3 15.95 -7.01 9.05
C GLU A 3 15.54 -6.13 10.24
N HIS A 4 15.17 -4.89 9.97
CA HIS A 4 14.74 -3.94 10.99
C HIS A 4 13.25 -4.06 11.32
N ILE A 5 12.43 -4.77 10.54
CA ILE A 5 10.99 -4.88 10.84
C ILE A 5 10.79 -5.91 11.96
N GLN A 6 10.36 -5.45 13.13
CA GLN A 6 10.00 -6.30 14.26
C GLN A 6 8.57 -6.82 14.14
N ASP A 7 7.62 -5.97 13.77
CA ASP A 7 6.20 -6.31 13.68
C ASP A 7 5.48 -5.41 12.66
N ILE A 8 4.38 -5.91 12.10
CA ILE A 8 3.44 -5.15 11.28
C ILE A 8 2.03 -5.44 11.76
N LYS A 9 1.39 -4.46 12.40
CA LYS A 9 -0.01 -4.57 12.81
C LYS A 9 -0.91 -4.04 11.71
N THR A 10 -1.73 -4.91 11.15
CA THR A 10 -2.74 -4.55 10.15
C THR A 10 -4.08 -4.31 10.83
N SER A 11 -4.70 -3.16 10.57
CA SER A 11 -6.04 -2.83 11.05
C SER A 11 -6.93 -2.34 9.92
N VAL A 12 -8.23 -2.61 10.03
CA VAL A 12 -9.25 -2.12 9.09
C VAL A 12 -10.28 -1.31 9.85
N LEU A 13 -10.40 -0.03 9.53
CA LEU A 13 -11.43 0.84 10.09
C LEU A 13 -12.73 0.67 9.30
N TYR A 14 -13.81 0.38 10.02
CA TYR A 14 -15.16 0.34 9.48
C TYR A 14 -15.95 1.58 9.91
N ILE A 15 -16.63 2.23 8.95
CA ILE A 15 -17.56 3.33 9.21
C ILE A 15 -18.91 2.93 8.61
N ASN A 16 -19.97 2.92 9.42
CA ASN A 16 -21.32 2.49 9.02
C ASN A 16 -21.33 1.10 8.34
N GLY A 17 -20.56 0.15 8.88
CA GLY A 17 -20.46 -1.21 8.36
C GLY A 17 -19.66 -1.36 7.05
N LYS A 18 -19.03 -0.29 6.55
CA LYS A 18 -18.20 -0.31 5.34
C LYS A 18 -16.73 -0.08 5.68
N PRO A 19 -15.79 -0.85 5.10
CA PRO A 19 -14.37 -0.59 5.30
C PRO A 19 -14.01 0.76 4.68
N SER A 20 -13.37 1.63 5.46
CA SER A 20 -13.02 2.99 5.05
C SER A 20 -11.52 3.24 4.98
N LEU A 21 -10.72 2.49 5.75
CA LEU A 21 -9.28 2.66 5.79
C LEU A 21 -8.59 1.36 6.21
N VAL A 22 -7.49 1.02 5.55
CA VAL A 22 -6.56 -0.02 6.00
C VAL A 22 -5.31 0.67 6.51
N THR A 23 -4.86 0.32 7.71
CA THR A 23 -3.61 0.84 8.28
C THR A 23 -2.62 -0.29 8.53
N LEU A 24 -1.36 -0.04 8.16
CA LEU A 24 -0.21 -0.88 8.50
C LEU A 24 0.68 -0.12 9.47
N ASP A 25 0.68 -0.55 10.72
CA ASP A 25 1.54 -0.03 11.77
C ASP A 25 2.83 -0.85 11.83
N TYR A 26 3.92 -0.28 11.32
CA TYR A 26 5.24 -0.89 11.36
C TYR A 26 5.91 -0.59 12.70
N LEU A 27 6.43 -1.63 13.33
CA LEU A 27 7.38 -1.54 14.45
C LEU A 27 8.75 -1.99 13.95
N MET A 28 9.76 -1.19 14.21
CA MET A 28 11.09 -1.30 13.64
C MET A 28 12.18 -1.25 14.72
N ASP A 29 13.20 -2.10 14.62
CA ASP A 29 14.44 -1.94 15.37
C ASP A 29 15.41 -1.04 14.60
N VAL A 30 15.50 0.21 15.03
CA VAL A 30 16.40 1.22 14.43
C VAL A 30 17.59 1.55 15.33
N LYS A 31 17.89 0.72 16.34
CA LYS A 31 19.00 0.95 17.27
C LYS A 31 20.37 0.98 16.57
N THR A 32 20.51 0.21 15.50
CA THR A 32 21.73 0.10 14.69
C THR A 32 21.68 0.93 13.41
N ALA A 33 20.58 1.64 13.16
CA ALA A 33 20.45 2.46 11.95
C ALA A 33 21.39 3.66 12.06
N SER A 34 22.51 3.61 11.32
CA SER A 34 23.45 4.71 11.21
C SER A 34 22.92 5.79 10.26
N ARG A 35 23.19 7.05 10.59
CA ARG A 35 22.99 8.17 9.67
C ARG A 35 23.87 7.97 8.45
N ASP A 36 23.32 8.09 7.25
CA ASP A 36 24.12 8.17 6.03
C ASP A 36 24.10 9.60 5.47
N GLU A 37 24.94 9.85 4.47
CA GLU A 37 25.09 11.17 3.85
C GLU A 37 23.86 11.60 3.02
N THR A 38 22.86 10.73 2.85
CA THR A 38 21.64 11.00 2.09
C THR A 38 20.52 11.61 2.93
N ASP A 39 20.68 11.66 4.26
CA ASP A 39 19.74 12.33 5.15
C ASP A 39 19.72 13.85 4.90
N SER A 40 18.56 14.38 4.49
CA SER A 40 18.32 15.83 4.41
C SER A 40 18.32 16.51 5.78
N ASP A 41 18.59 17.81 5.84
CA ASP A 41 18.57 18.56 7.11
C ASP A 41 17.18 18.57 7.80
N PHE A 42 16.10 18.35 7.03
CA PHE A 42 14.75 18.19 7.55
C PHE A 42 14.54 16.83 8.24
N SER A 43 15.02 15.75 7.62
CA SER A 43 15.04 14.41 8.22
C SER A 43 16.02 14.30 9.40
N LYS A 44 17.04 15.17 9.45
CA LYS A 44 17.87 15.37 10.66
C LYS A 44 17.06 16.02 11.78
N LYS A 45 16.37 17.16 11.56
CA LYS A 45 15.65 17.88 12.63
C LYS A 45 14.53 17.06 13.32
N GLY A 46 13.71 16.34 12.56
CA GLY A 46 12.64 15.50 13.14
C GLY A 46 13.13 14.31 13.98
N ARG A 47 14.41 13.94 13.83
CA ARG A 47 15.11 12.85 14.54
C ARG A 47 16.10 13.34 15.61
N VAL A 48 16.41 14.65 15.68
CA VAL A 48 17.48 15.21 16.54
C VAL A 48 16.98 15.65 17.92
N GLU A 49 15.71 16.02 18.06
CA GLU A 49 15.17 16.52 19.35
C GLU A 49 13.99 15.71 19.91
N GLY A 50 13.60 14.62 19.23
CA GLY A 50 12.50 13.74 19.65
C GLY A 50 12.96 12.33 19.98
N PRO A 51 12.19 11.55 20.76
CA PRO A 51 12.48 10.13 20.97
C PRO A 51 12.57 9.42 19.61
N THR A 52 13.57 8.56 19.45
CA THR A 52 13.76 7.74 18.24
C THR A 52 12.46 6.99 17.95
N ARG A 53 11.72 7.42 16.92
CA ARG A 53 10.50 6.73 16.51
C ARG A 53 10.89 5.45 15.78
N SER A 54 10.76 4.34 16.50
CA SER A 54 10.86 2.98 16.00
C SER A 54 9.62 2.54 15.23
N ASN A 55 8.65 3.43 14.98
CA ASN A 55 7.40 3.06 14.34
C ASN A 55 6.94 4.10 13.34
N PHE A 56 6.24 3.63 12.31
CA PHE A 56 5.51 4.47 11.37
C PHE A 56 4.24 3.76 10.89
N ARG A 57 3.28 4.55 10.40
CA ARG A 57 1.99 4.06 9.91
C ARG A 57 1.84 4.37 8.43
N LEU A 58 1.42 3.38 7.66
CA LEU A 58 0.90 3.57 6.31
C LEU A 58 -0.62 3.43 6.33
N SER A 59 -1.29 4.22 5.49
CA SER A 59 -2.74 4.31 5.41
C SER A 59 -3.18 4.17 3.96
N TYR A 60 -4.10 3.25 3.68
CA TYR A 60 -4.57 2.92 2.34
C TYR A 60 -6.09 2.97 2.27
N PHE A 61 -6.62 3.43 1.13
CA PHE A 61 -8.04 3.29 0.83
C PHE A 61 -8.34 1.84 0.40
N PRO A 62 -9.35 1.16 0.98
CA PRO A 62 -9.65 -0.25 0.70
C PRO A 62 -10.43 -0.41 -0.62
N HIS A 63 -9.76 -0.20 -1.75
CA HIS A 63 -10.37 -0.44 -3.06
C HIS A 63 -10.79 -1.91 -3.21
N ARG A 64 -12.04 -2.13 -3.63
CA ARG A 64 -12.52 -3.44 -4.10
C ARG A 64 -12.22 -3.58 -5.58
N VAL A 65 -11.92 -4.81 -6.02
CA VAL A 65 -11.56 -5.12 -7.42
C VAL A 65 -12.60 -4.59 -8.40
N SER A 66 -13.89 -4.91 -8.19
CA SER A 66 -14.97 -4.45 -9.07
C SER A 66 -15.07 -2.92 -9.15
N ARG A 67 -15.03 -2.25 -7.99
CA ARG A 67 -15.13 -0.79 -7.93
C ARG A 67 -13.91 -0.11 -8.57
N PHE A 68 -12.73 -0.68 -8.41
CA PHE A 68 -11.53 -0.17 -9.07
C PHE A 68 -11.55 -0.41 -10.57
N SER A 69 -12.10 -1.53 -11.04
CA SER A 69 -12.35 -1.76 -12.47
C SER A 69 -13.25 -0.68 -13.07
N GLU A 70 -14.37 -0.36 -12.41
CA GLU A 70 -15.28 0.71 -12.82
C GLU A 70 -14.56 2.07 -12.89
N LEU A 71 -13.79 2.44 -11.87
CA LEU A 71 -13.02 3.68 -11.85
C LEU A 71 -12.03 3.77 -13.04
N LEU A 72 -11.39 2.66 -13.40
CA LEU A 72 -10.52 2.61 -14.57
C LEU A 72 -11.32 2.73 -15.87
N GLN A 73 -12.47 2.08 -15.98
CA GLN A 73 -13.33 2.22 -17.16
C GLN A 73 -13.80 3.66 -17.35
N ASP A 74 -14.20 4.33 -16.27
CA ASP A 74 -14.61 5.74 -16.28
C ASP A 74 -13.45 6.65 -16.73
N ALA A 75 -12.22 6.35 -16.30
CA ALA A 75 -11.04 7.14 -16.62
C ALA A 75 -10.52 6.94 -18.06
N PHE A 76 -10.59 5.72 -18.58
CA PHE A 76 -10.05 5.37 -19.91
C PHE A 76 -11.11 5.26 -21.01
N GLY A 77 -12.40 5.34 -20.65
CA GLY A 77 -13.55 5.26 -21.54
C GLY A 77 -13.95 3.82 -21.89
N GLU A 78 -15.22 3.61 -22.26
CA GLU A 78 -15.82 2.28 -22.52
C GLU A 78 -15.11 1.44 -23.60
N LYS A 79 -14.33 2.08 -24.48
CA LYS A 79 -13.59 1.41 -25.55
C LYS A 79 -12.25 0.84 -25.09
N ALA A 80 -11.79 1.16 -23.88
CA ALA A 80 -10.57 0.60 -23.33
C ALA A 80 -10.76 -0.88 -22.98
N LYS A 81 -9.82 -1.73 -23.41
CA LYS A 81 -9.82 -3.15 -23.02
C LYS A 81 -9.20 -3.25 -21.63
N GLN A 82 -9.79 -4.09 -20.78
CA GLN A 82 -9.31 -4.31 -19.43
C GLN A 82 -9.20 -5.82 -19.14
N CYS A 83 -8.09 -6.22 -18.53
CA CYS A 83 -7.89 -7.56 -17.98
C CYS A 83 -7.42 -7.45 -16.53
N VAL A 84 -7.86 -8.38 -15.67
CA VAL A 84 -7.47 -8.43 -14.25
C VAL A 84 -6.76 -9.75 -13.96
N TYR A 85 -5.66 -9.66 -13.22
CA TYR A 85 -4.86 -10.79 -12.76
C TYR A 85 -4.76 -10.78 -11.24
N GLY A 86 -4.73 -11.96 -10.62
CA GLY A 86 -4.36 -12.14 -9.21
C GLY A 86 -2.98 -12.77 -9.12
N ASP A 87 -2.01 -12.09 -8.50
CA ASP A 87 -0.61 -12.54 -8.41
C ASP A 87 -0.03 -13.07 -9.74
N PHE A 88 -0.20 -12.28 -10.81
CA PHE A 88 0.24 -12.60 -12.18
C PHE A 88 -0.44 -13.81 -12.86
N ARG A 89 -1.53 -14.35 -12.28
CA ARG A 89 -2.37 -15.38 -12.90
C ARG A 89 -3.75 -14.81 -13.27
N PRO A 90 -4.45 -15.36 -14.26
CA PRO A 90 -5.84 -14.98 -14.55
C PRO A 90 -6.70 -14.93 -13.28
N ILE A 91 -7.59 -13.95 -13.21
CA ILE A 91 -8.45 -13.77 -12.03
C ILE A 91 -9.24 -15.06 -11.75
N GLY A 92 -9.23 -15.49 -10.48
CA GLY A 92 -9.91 -16.71 -10.03
C GLY A 92 -9.02 -17.96 -9.96
N GLU A 93 -7.83 -17.97 -10.56
CA GLU A 93 -6.90 -19.11 -10.44
C GLU A 93 -6.17 -19.14 -9.08
N VAL A 94 -5.87 -17.96 -8.53
CA VAL A 94 -5.30 -17.83 -7.18
C VAL A 94 -6.44 -17.52 -6.21
N LYS A 95 -6.66 -18.41 -5.23
CA LYS A 95 -7.79 -18.32 -4.28
C LYS A 95 -7.82 -17.00 -3.49
N ASN A 96 -6.67 -16.59 -2.97
CA ASN A 96 -6.49 -15.38 -2.16
C ASN A 96 -5.23 -14.65 -2.62
N PRO A 97 -5.28 -13.93 -3.75
CA PRO A 97 -4.09 -13.27 -4.27
C PRO A 97 -3.66 -12.14 -3.34
N GLY A 98 -2.35 -11.93 -3.20
CA GLY A 98 -1.79 -10.81 -2.46
C GLY A 98 -2.00 -9.47 -3.17
N PHE A 99 -2.03 -9.49 -4.50
CA PHE A 99 -2.22 -8.32 -5.35
C PHE A 99 -3.20 -8.58 -6.48
N PHE A 100 -3.97 -7.55 -6.84
CA PHE A 100 -4.74 -7.50 -8.08
C PHE A 100 -4.08 -6.54 -9.06
N ILE A 101 -3.83 -7.02 -10.27
CA ILE A 101 -3.14 -6.28 -11.32
C ILE A 101 -4.14 -6.01 -12.43
N HIS A 102 -4.46 -4.75 -12.66
CA HIS A 102 -5.29 -4.33 -13.79
C HIS A 102 -4.40 -3.93 -14.96
N VAL A 103 -4.57 -4.59 -16.09
CA VAL A 103 -3.94 -4.24 -17.36
C VAL A 103 -4.98 -3.56 -18.22
N VAL A 104 -4.72 -2.31 -18.63
CA VAL A 104 -5.64 -1.50 -19.43
C VAL A 104 -4.95 -1.11 -20.73
N GLU A 105 -5.58 -1.42 -21.86
CA GLU A 105 -5.15 -1.00 -23.20
C GLU A 105 -6.03 0.17 -23.64
N LYS A 106 -5.42 1.35 -23.80
CA LYS A 106 -6.11 2.55 -24.26
C LYS A 106 -6.54 2.37 -25.74
N PRO A 107 -7.76 2.75 -26.13
CA PRO A 107 -8.17 2.71 -27.53
C PRO A 107 -7.31 3.68 -28.38
N ILE A 108 -7.04 3.29 -29.63
CA ILE A 108 -6.33 4.10 -30.64
C ILE A 108 -7.21 5.28 -31.08
#